data_AF-A0A956HMN5-F1
#
_entry.id   AF-A0A956HMN5-F1
#
_cell.length_a   1.000
_cell.length_b   1.000
_cell.length_c   1.000
_cell.angle_alpha   90.00
_cell.angle_beta   90.00
_cell.angle_gamma   90.00
#
_symmetry.space_group_name_H-M   'P 1'
#
loop_
_entity.id
_entity.type
_entity.pdbx_description
1 polymer ?
#
loop_
_entity_poly.entity_id
_entity_poly.type
_entity_poly.pdbx_seq_one_letter_code
_entity_poly.pdbx_strand_id
1 'polypeptide(L)'
;MSQTIIDRASTESATRRVLEATRIGRYQILRELGTGGMGAVYAAYDESLDRKIAIKLLLTDDRSTSRPGERLRREALAMARISHPNVVQIF
;
A
#
# COMPACT_ATOMS: atom_id res chain seq x y z
N MET A 1 26.28 -21.81 11.73
CA MET A 1 26.50 -20.38 11.45
C MET A 1 26.90 -20.24 10.01
N SER A 2 26.00 -19.78 9.13
CA SER A 2 26.33 -19.17 7.83
C SER A 2 25.10 -18.47 7.30
N GLN A 3 25.27 -17.17 7.06
CA GLN A 3 24.30 -16.22 6.56
C GLN A 3 24.04 -16.48 5.07
N THR A 4 22.78 -16.38 4.63
CA THR A 4 22.45 -16.18 3.21
C THR A 4 21.37 -15.10 3.10
N ILE A 5 21.86 -13.86 3.14
CA ILE A 5 21.50 -12.74 2.26
C ILE A 5 20.15 -12.93 1.55
N ILE A 6 19.10 -12.40 2.18
CA ILE A 6 17.78 -12.25 1.56
C ILE A 6 17.92 -11.18 0.48
N ASP A 7 17.50 -11.55 -0.73
CA ASP A 7 17.43 -10.73 -1.93
C ASP A 7 16.58 -9.45 -1.71
N ARG A 8 17.22 -8.40 -1.17
CA ARG A 8 16.64 -7.06 -1.02
C ARG A 8 16.40 -6.37 -2.38
N ALA A 9 17.06 -6.81 -3.45
CA ALA A 9 17.07 -6.13 -4.74
C ALA A 9 15.74 -6.26 -5.50
N SER A 10 15.02 -7.38 -5.32
CA SER A 10 13.70 -7.60 -5.90
C SER A 10 12.63 -6.68 -5.28
N THR A 11 12.75 -6.38 -3.98
CA THR A 11 11.79 -5.55 -3.23
C THR A 11 11.87 -4.07 -3.58
N GLU A 12 13.08 -3.54 -3.78
CA GLU A 12 13.26 -2.19 -4.30
C GLU A 12 12.66 -2.07 -5.70
N SER A 13 12.77 -3.08 -6.56
CA SER A 13 12.35 -2.98 -7.97
C SER A 13 10.85 -2.76 -8.19
N ALA A 14 9.97 -3.37 -7.40
CA ALA A 14 8.51 -3.16 -7.55
C ALA A 14 8.09 -1.77 -7.07
N THR A 15 8.60 -1.37 -5.92
CA THR A 15 8.38 -0.05 -5.31
C THR A 15 8.97 1.06 -6.17
N ARG A 16 10.16 0.83 -6.75
CA ARG A 16 10.87 1.74 -7.66
C ARG A 16 10.16 1.84 -9.01
N ARG A 17 9.59 0.76 -9.56
CA ARG A 17 8.73 0.83 -10.76
C ARG A 17 7.46 1.66 -10.51
N VAL A 18 6.89 1.63 -9.32
CA VAL A 18 5.76 2.50 -8.95
C VAL A 18 6.20 3.96 -8.80
N LEU A 19 7.41 4.21 -8.28
CA LEU A 19 7.97 5.56 -8.23
C LEU A 19 8.30 6.09 -9.65
N GLU A 20 8.73 5.21 -10.56
CA GLU A 20 8.92 5.54 -11.98
C GLU A 20 7.59 5.70 -12.74
N ALA A 21 6.55 4.96 -12.33
CA ALA A 21 5.20 5.07 -12.86
C ALA A 21 4.39 6.11 -12.08
N THR A 22 4.35 7.35 -12.56
CA THR A 22 3.58 8.47 -11.97
C THR A 22 2.07 8.17 -11.81
N ARG A 23 1.55 7.05 -12.32
CA ARG A 23 0.15 6.64 -12.20
C ARG A 23 -0.01 5.16 -11.86
N ILE A 24 -0.97 4.84 -10.99
CA ILE A 24 -1.51 3.49 -10.77
C ILE A 24 -2.97 3.51 -11.24
N GLY A 25 -3.25 2.91 -12.40
CA GLY A 25 -4.57 3.00 -13.02
C GLY A 25 -4.97 4.47 -13.24
N ARG A 26 -6.11 4.89 -12.66
CA ARG A 26 -6.58 6.28 -12.73
C ARG A 26 -5.94 7.23 -11.71
N TYR A 27 -5.18 6.70 -10.75
CA TYR A 27 -4.65 7.47 -9.64
C TYR A 27 -3.27 8.01 -9.98
N GLN A 28 -3.09 9.33 -9.86
CA GLN A 28 -1.78 9.94 -10.00
C GLN A 28 -1.02 9.89 -8.68
N ILE A 29 0.14 9.24 -8.66
CA ILE A 29 0.98 9.13 -7.47
C ILE A 29 1.71 10.46 -7.25
N LEU A 30 1.53 11.06 -6.07
CA LEU A 30 2.12 12.34 -5.71
C LEU A 30 3.43 12.15 -4.95
N ARG A 31 3.39 11.36 -3.87
CA ARG A 31 4.57 11.04 -3.04
C ARG A 31 4.30 9.86 -2.12
N GLU A 32 5.37 9.25 -1.62
CA GLU A 32 5.27 8.30 -0.50
C GLU A 32 4.85 9.04 0.79
N LEU A 33 3.94 8.42 1.55
CA LEU A 33 3.53 8.84 2.90
C LEU A 33 4.26 8.04 3.98
N GLY A 34 4.60 6.77 3.70
CA GLY A 34 5.45 5.96 4.55
C GLY A 34 5.46 4.49 4.15
N THR A 35 6.39 3.74 4.75
CA THR A 35 6.63 2.32 4.53
C THR A 35 6.61 1.56 5.86
N GLY A 36 6.17 0.29 5.81
CA GLY A 36 6.11 -0.59 6.97
C GLY A 36 5.97 -2.05 6.59
N GLY A 37 5.88 -2.94 7.58
CA GLY A 37 5.98 -4.40 7.38
C GLY A 37 4.92 -5.03 6.46
N MET A 38 3.80 -4.36 6.18
CA MET A 38 2.77 -4.87 5.25
C MET A 38 2.84 -4.21 3.86
N GLY A 39 3.59 -3.12 3.68
CA GLY A 39 3.25 -2.20 2.61
C GLY A 39 3.99 -0.88 2.56
N ALA A 40 3.78 -0.20 1.44
CA ALA A 40 4.04 1.22 1.28
C ALA A 40 2.70 1.96 1.12
N VAL A 41 2.61 3.18 1.64
CA VAL A 41 1.45 4.06 1.49
C VAL A 41 1.87 5.28 0.69
N TYR A 42 1.08 5.62 -0.33
CA TYR A 42 1.30 6.77 -1.21
C TYR A 42 0.14 7.75 -1.11
N ALA A 43 0.46 9.04 -1.19
CA ALA A 43 -0.51 10.06 -1.50
C ALA A 43 -0.74 10.04 -3.02
N ALA A 44 -2.00 10.02 -3.41
CA ALA A 44 -2.38 10.04 -4.81
C ALA A 44 -3.53 11.02 -5.06
N TYR A 45 -3.73 11.40 -6.32
CA TYR A 45 -4.88 12.17 -6.77
C TYR A 45 -5.82 11.25 -7.57
N ASP A 46 -7.11 11.23 -7.20
CA ASP A 46 -8.16 10.59 -8.01
C ASP A 46 -8.85 11.66 -8.84
N GLU A 47 -8.58 11.67 -10.15
CA GLU A 47 -9.19 12.63 -11.10
C GLU A 47 -10.70 12.46 -11.21
N SER A 48 -11.24 11.25 -10.96
CA SER A 48 -12.68 11.00 -11.06
C SER A 48 -13.46 11.54 -9.85
N LEU A 49 -12.80 11.64 -8.70
CA LEU A 49 -13.39 12.13 -7.45
C LEU A 49 -12.88 13.53 -7.06
N ASP A 50 -12.01 14.11 -7.88
CA ASP A 50 -11.36 15.42 -7.69
C ASP A 50 -10.78 15.61 -6.28
N ARG A 51 -10.06 14.61 -5.77
CA ARG A 51 -9.53 14.64 -4.40
C ARG A 51 -8.21 13.90 -4.22
N LYS A 52 -7.48 14.31 -3.18
CA LYS A 52 -6.31 13.57 -2.67
C LYS A 52 -6.77 12.36 -1.85
N ILE A 53 -6.14 11.22 -2.09
CA ILE A 53 -6.38 9.94 -1.42
C ILE A 53 -5.06 9.31 -0.96
N ALA A 54 -5.15 8.31 -0.09
CA ALA A 54 -4.03 7.46 0.28
C ALA A 54 -4.23 6.06 -0.33
N ILE A 55 -3.18 5.52 -0.97
CA ILE A 55 -3.17 4.17 -1.53
C ILE A 55 -2.14 3.34 -0.77
N LYS A 56 -2.60 2.23 -0.16
CA LYS A 56 -1.72 1.26 0.51
C LYS A 56 -1.44 0.10 -0.43
N LEU A 57 -0.20 -0.04 -0.87
CA LEU A 57 0.27 -1.17 -1.65
C LEU A 57 0.77 -2.24 -0.70
N LEU A 58 0.30 -3.47 -0.88
CA LEU A 58 0.77 -4.61 -0.11
C LEU A 58 2.00 -5.21 -0.78
N LEU A 59 3.02 -5.55 0.02
CA LEU A 59 4.07 -6.44 -0.43
C LEU A 59 3.53 -7.88 -0.38
N THR A 60 3.32 -8.50 -1.54
CA THR A 60 3.11 -9.94 -1.60
C THR A 60 4.48 -10.60 -1.48
N ASP A 61 4.77 -11.15 -0.29
CA ASP A 61 5.88 -12.07 -0.13
C ASP A 61 5.35 -13.48 -0.44
N ASP A 62 5.82 -14.07 -1.54
CA ASP A 62 5.43 -15.41 -2.03
C ASP A 62 5.70 -16.52 -0.99
N ARG A 63 6.42 -16.19 0.10
CA ARG A 63 6.82 -17.12 1.16
C ARG A 63 5.99 -17.03 2.45
N SER A 64 5.07 -16.07 2.56
CA SER A 64 4.24 -15.91 3.76
C SER A 64 3.00 -16.82 3.72
N THR A 65 2.92 -17.80 4.62
CA THR A 65 1.71 -18.60 4.87
C THR A 65 0.52 -17.77 5.35
N SER A 66 0.79 -16.57 5.88
CA SER A 66 -0.21 -15.55 6.19
C SER A 66 -0.59 -14.77 4.93
N ARG A 67 -1.85 -14.91 4.47
CA ARG A 67 -2.41 -14.16 3.33
C ARG A 67 -2.52 -12.67 3.69
N PRO A 68 -1.64 -11.76 3.21
CA PRO A 68 -1.63 -10.35 3.62
C PRO A 68 -2.96 -9.65 3.30
N GLY A 69 -3.62 -10.08 2.22
CA GLY A 69 -4.93 -9.61 1.82
C GLY A 69 -6.04 -9.89 2.83
N GLU A 70 -6.00 -11.00 3.57
CA GLU A 70 -7.05 -11.31 4.57
C GLU A 70 -6.95 -10.38 5.78
N ARG A 71 -5.72 -10.03 6.21
CA ARG A 71 -5.52 -9.07 7.30
C ARG A 71 -5.95 -7.67 6.87
N LEU A 72 -5.56 -7.25 5.66
CA LEU A 72 -6.00 -5.97 5.10
C LEU A 72 -7.53 -5.91 4.99
N ARG A 73 -8.16 -6.97 4.50
CA ARG A 73 -9.63 -7.05 4.39
C ARG A 73 -10.32 -6.94 5.74
N ARG A 74 -9.80 -7.62 6.78
CA ARG A 74 -10.33 -7.51 8.14
C ARG A 74 -10.19 -6.11 8.71
N GLU A 75 -9.03 -5.47 8.53
CA GLU A 75 -8.79 -4.09 8.96
C GLU A 75 -9.72 -3.11 8.23
N ALA A 76 -9.83 -3.23 6.91
CA ALA A 76 -10.70 -2.40 6.09
C ALA A 76 -12.16 -2.54 6.49
N LEU A 77 -12.65 -3.77 6.72
CA LEU A 77 -14.02 -4.01 7.19
C LEU A 77 -14.26 -3.44 8.60
N ALA A 78 -13.27 -3.54 9.50
CA ALA A 78 -13.39 -2.96 10.83
C ALA A 78 -13.49 -1.43 10.76
N MET A 79 -12.67 -0.79 9.91
CA MET A 79 -12.67 0.66 9.73
C MET A 79 -13.90 1.16 8.96
N ALA A 80 -14.40 0.42 7.97
CA ALA A 80 -15.59 0.78 7.21
C ALA A 80 -16.86 0.86 8.09
N ARG A 81 -16.87 0.18 9.24
CA ARG A 81 -17.96 0.23 10.23
C ARG A 81 -17.94 1.49 11.10
N ILE A 82 -16.89 2.30 11.04
CA ILE A 82 -16.74 3.50 11.85
C ILE A 82 -16.97 4.72 10.96
N SER A 83 -18.03 5.47 11.24
CA SER A 83 -18.27 6.79 10.65
C SER A 83 -18.18 7.83 11.76
N HIS A 84 -17.06 8.54 11.80
CA HIS A 84 -16.78 9.56 12.81
C HIS A 84 -15.93 10.67 12.19
N PRO A 85 -16.16 11.96 12.51
CA PRO A 85 -15.43 13.08 11.90
C PRO A 85 -13.90 13.02 12.04
N ASN A 86 -13.41 12.31 13.06
CA ASN A 86 -11.97 12.13 13.31
C ASN A 86 -11.40 10.79 12.80
N VAL A 87 -12.17 10.03 12.03
CA VAL A 87 -11.73 8.74 11.48
C VAL A 87 -11.79 8.82 9.95
N VAL A 88 -10.68 8.47 9.31
CA VAL A 88 -10.60 8.46 7.85
C VAL A 88 -11.52 7.36 7.31
N GLN A 89 -12.56 7.78 6.59
CA GLN A 89 -13.46 6.86 5.91
C GLN A 89 -12.69 6.11 4.81
N ILE A 90 -12.77 4.78 4.84
CA ILE A 90 -12.26 3.91 3.78
C ILE A 90 -13.42 3.64 2.81
N PHE A 91 -13.14 3.70 1.51
CA PHE A 91 -14.10 3.45 0.41
C PHE A 91 -13.69 2.21 -0.38
#